data_AF-A0A4Y9JHD2-F1
#
_entry.id   AF-A0A4Y9JHD2-F1
#
_cell.length_a   1.000
_cell.length_b   1.000
_cell.length_c   1.000
_cell.angle_alpha   90.00
_cell.angle_beta   90.00
_cell.angle_gamma   90.00
#
_symmetry.space_group_name_H-M   'P 1'
#
loop_
_entity.id
_entity.type
_entity.pdbx_description
1 polymer ?
#
loop_
_entity_poly.entity_id
_entity_poly.type
_entity_poly.pdbx_seq_one_letter_code
_entity_poly.pdbx_strand_id
1 'polypeptide(L)'
;MPQIKVTFADGSTTIFHEEMTFQTFNENDDKHLPANKASLFSHPNCNLFFSFVDILCMGQFFYDTEHPETIYESKNVVKIELV
;
A
#
# COMPACT_ATOMS: atom_id res chain seq x y z
N MET A 1 3.41 0.53 17.63
CA MET A 1 3.70 0.42 16.19
C MET A 1 2.89 1.49 15.49
N PRO A 2 3.50 2.38 14.72
CA PRO A 2 2.76 3.39 13.97
C PRO A 2 1.79 2.74 12.98
N GLN A 3 0.69 3.45 12.70
CA GLN A 3 -0.38 2.95 11.84
C GLN A 3 -0.92 4.06 10.95
N ILE A 4 -1.51 3.65 9.83
CA ILE A 4 -2.31 4.50 8.97
C ILE A 4 -3.66 3.85 8.72
N LYS A 5 -4.71 4.67 8.78
CA LYS A 5 -6.03 4.28 8.32
C LYS A 5 -6.22 4.81 6.92
N VAL A 6 -6.54 3.90 6.00
CA VAL A 6 -6.76 4.19 4.59
C VAL A 6 -8.24 4.00 4.29
N THR A 7 -8.84 5.01 3.67
CA THR A 7 -10.23 4.95 3.19
C THR A 7 -10.22 4.83 1.68
N PHE A 8 -11.03 3.91 1.17
CA PHE A 8 -11.17 3.65 -0.26
C PHE A 8 -12.44 4.30 -0.84
N ALA A 9 -12.52 4.39 -2.17
CA ALA A 9 -13.60 5.04 -2.89
C ALA A 9 -14.99 4.41 -2.66
N ASP A 10 -15.04 3.13 -2.28
CA ASP A 10 -16.26 2.42 -1.88
C ASP A 10 -16.70 2.71 -0.43
N GLY A 11 -15.94 3.54 0.29
CA GLY A 11 -16.18 3.88 1.70
C GLY A 11 -15.63 2.87 2.69
N SER A 12 -15.06 1.75 2.23
CA SER A 12 -14.37 0.80 3.10
C SER A 12 -13.10 1.42 3.69
N THR A 13 -12.65 0.88 4.82
CA THR A 13 -11.43 1.33 5.48
C THR A 13 -10.58 0.17 5.92
N THR A 14 -9.27 0.29 5.74
CA THR A 14 -8.26 -0.67 6.21
C THR A 14 -7.23 0.04 7.07
N ILE A 15 -6.71 -0.63 8.08
CA ILE A 15 -5.58 -0.16 8.86
C ILE A 15 -4.34 -0.92 8.40
N PHE A 16 -3.32 -0.17 7.98
CA PHE A 16 -1.99 -0.71 7.71
C PHE A 16 -1.03 -0.25 8.80
N HIS A 17 0.00 -1.05 9.06
CA HIS A 17 0.98 -0.76 10.10
C HIS A 17 2.40 -0.92 9.60
N GLU A 18 3.34 -0.34 10.33
CA GLU A 18 4.77 -0.49 10.07
C GLU A 18 5.14 -1.98 9.92
N GLU A 19 6.17 -2.26 9.12
CA GLU A 19 6.72 -3.59 8.81
C GLU A 19 5.89 -4.47 7.86
N MET A 20 4.65 -4.08 7.52
CA MET A 20 3.90 -4.76 6.44
C MET A 20 4.64 -4.63 5.12
N THR A 21 4.68 -5.71 4.33
CA THR A 21 5.33 -5.72 3.03
C THR A 21 4.30 -5.90 1.94
N PHE A 22 4.35 -5.02 0.94
CA PHE A 22 3.41 -4.97 -0.15
C PHE A 22 4.08 -5.41 -1.45
N GLN A 23 3.32 -6.16 -2.23
CA GLN A 23 3.64 -6.46 -3.62
C GLN A 23 2.80 -5.53 -4.50
N THR A 24 3.45 -4.76 -5.38
CA THR A 24 2.76 -3.91 -6.36
C THR A 24 2.90 -4.46 -7.78
N PHE A 25 1.91 -4.17 -8.63
CA PHE A 25 1.87 -4.55 -10.04
C PHE A 25 0.91 -3.69 -10.86
N ASN A 26 1.03 -3.72 -12.18
CA ASN A 26 0.10 -3.14 -13.16
C ASN A 26 -0.61 -4.22 -13.97
N GLU A 27 -1.76 -3.91 -14.60
CA GLU A 27 -2.54 -4.89 -15.39
C GLU A 27 -1.72 -5.56 -16.51
N ASN A 28 -0.77 -4.82 -17.07
CA ASN A 28 0.03 -5.23 -18.22
C ASN A 28 1.47 -5.64 -17.83
N ASP A 29 1.77 -5.80 -16.54
CA ASP A 29 3.10 -6.21 -16.12
C ASP A 29 3.43 -7.59 -16.68
N ASP A 30 4.64 -7.72 -17.23
CA ASP A 30 5.14 -8.99 -17.72
C ASP A 30 5.28 -9.96 -16.53
N LYS A 31 4.66 -11.14 -16.64
CA LYS A 31 4.72 -12.20 -15.63
C LYS A 31 6.14 -12.70 -15.38
N HIS A 32 7.08 -12.36 -16.26
CA HIS A 32 8.49 -12.70 -16.16
C HIS A 32 9.36 -11.62 -15.51
N LEU A 33 8.82 -10.41 -15.29
CA LEU A 33 9.54 -9.33 -14.60
C LEU A 33 9.35 -9.43 -13.08
N PRO A 34 10.38 -9.07 -12.29
CA PRO A 34 10.26 -9.07 -10.84
C PRO A 34 9.18 -8.10 -10.42
N ALA A 35 8.18 -8.61 -9.70
CA ALA A 35 7.13 -7.79 -9.13
C ALA A 35 7.74 -6.88 -8.05
N ASN A 36 7.37 -5.59 -8.04
CA ASN A 36 7.91 -4.56 -7.16
C ASN A 36 7.46 -4.75 -5.69
N LYS A 37 8.38 -5.11 -4.79
CA LYS A 37 8.10 -5.23 -3.36
C LYS A 37 8.55 -3.99 -2.60
N ALA A 38 7.72 -3.52 -1.67
CA ALA A 38 8.04 -2.41 -0.79
C ALA A 38 7.45 -2.62 0.60
N SER A 39 8.22 -2.30 1.63
CA SER A 39 7.77 -2.37 3.02
C SER A 39 7.28 -1.01 3.51
N LEU A 40 6.26 -1.02 4.36
CA LEU A 40 5.75 0.16 5.02
C LEU A 40 6.63 0.47 6.24
N PHE A 41 7.30 1.62 6.23
CA PHE A 41 8.24 2.03 7.28
C PHE A 41 7.97 3.45 7.75
N SER A 42 8.26 3.74 9.02
CA SER A 42 8.09 5.08 9.57
C SER A 42 9.24 6.00 9.21
N HIS A 43 8.91 7.14 8.60
CA HIS A 43 9.84 8.24 8.39
C HIS A 43 9.68 9.29 9.51
N PRO A 44 10.77 9.89 10.04
CA PRO A 44 10.71 10.74 11.24
C PRO A 44 9.71 11.91 11.21
N ASN A 45 9.42 12.47 10.03
CA ASN A 45 8.61 13.69 9.89
C ASN A 45 7.18 13.45 9.39
N CYS A 46 6.89 12.27 8.87
CA CYS A 46 5.63 11.97 8.18
C CYS A 46 5.12 10.56 8.48
N ASN A 47 5.72 9.90 9.47
CA ASN A 47 5.31 8.57 9.91
C ASN A 47 5.28 7.61 8.70
N LEU A 48 4.25 6.77 8.57
CA LEU A 48 4.12 5.83 7.45
C LEU A 48 3.64 6.48 6.15
N PHE A 49 3.25 7.76 6.15
CA PHE A 49 2.63 8.38 4.98
C PHE A 49 3.56 8.36 3.76
N PHE A 50 4.85 8.65 3.96
CA PHE A 50 5.83 8.69 2.89
C PHE A 50 5.99 7.34 2.19
N SER A 51 6.27 6.29 2.97
CA SER A 51 6.46 4.93 2.45
C SER A 51 5.17 4.37 1.83
N PHE A 52 4.00 4.73 2.38
CA PHE A 52 2.73 4.35 1.76
C PHE A 52 2.49 5.03 0.41
N VAL A 53 2.79 6.32 0.29
CA VAL A 53 2.67 7.03 -1.00
C VAL A 53 3.61 6.43 -2.04
N ASP A 54 4.83 6.07 -1.66
CA ASP A 54 5.75 5.36 -2.56
C ASP A 54 5.14 4.06 -3.08
N ILE A 55 4.53 3.24 -2.20
CA ILE A 55 3.80 2.02 -2.58
C ILE A 55 2.70 2.32 -3.61
N LEU A 56 1.88 3.35 -3.38
CA LEU A 56 0.81 3.74 -4.30
C LEU A 56 1.33 4.21 -5.67
N CYS A 57 2.53 4.79 -5.71
CA CYS A 57 3.17 5.22 -6.95
C CYS A 57 3.88 4.07 -7.71
N MET A 58 4.21 2.97 -7.03
CA MET A 58 4.95 1.85 -7.62
C MET A 58 4.10 0.92 -8.50
N GLY A 59 2.76 0.98 -8.41
CA GLY A 59 1.88 0.16 -9.24
C GLY A 59 0.41 0.55 -9.13
N GLN A 60 -0.38 0.13 -10.12
CA GLN A 60 -1.83 0.31 -10.14
C GLN A 60 -2.53 -0.48 -9.03
N PHE A 61 -2.01 -1.67 -8.71
CA PHE A 61 -2.54 -2.56 -7.70
C PHE A 61 -1.47 -2.91 -6.68
N PHE A 62 -1.92 -3.23 -5.46
CA PHE A 62 -1.06 -3.71 -4.39
C PHE A 62 -1.79 -4.67 -3.47
N TYR A 63 -1.05 -5.58 -2.83
CA TYR A 63 -1.56 -6.45 -1.77
C TYR A 63 -0.48 -6.68 -0.71
N ASP A 64 -0.91 -6.97 0.51
CA ASP A 64 -0.02 -7.41 1.58
C ASP A 64 0.48 -8.83 1.28
N THR A 65 1.79 -9.02 1.30
CA THR A 65 2.42 -10.32 1.03
C THR A 65 2.01 -11.42 2.00
N GLU A 66 1.56 -11.08 3.22
CA GLU A 66 1.02 -12.05 4.18
C GLU A 66 -0.45 -12.42 3.89
N HIS A 67 -1.19 -11.52 3.23
CA HIS A 67 -2.63 -11.63 2.91
C HIS A 67 -2.91 -11.35 1.42
N PRO A 68 -2.39 -12.17 0.49
CA PRO A 68 -2.46 -11.91 -0.95
C PRO A 68 -3.87 -12.04 -1.56
N GLU A 69 -4.84 -12.55 -0.81
CA GLU A 69 -6.24 -12.67 -1.23
C GLU A 69 -6.95 -11.32 -1.37
N THR A 70 -6.46 -10.27 -0.72
CA THR A 70 -7.05 -8.93 -0.79
C THR A 70 -6.18 -8.02 -1.63
N ILE A 71 -6.66 -7.70 -2.83
CA ILE A 71 -6.00 -6.80 -3.75
C ILE A 71 -6.66 -5.43 -3.69
N TYR A 72 -5.84 -4.41 -3.45
CA TYR A 72 -6.23 -3.01 -3.48
C TYR A 72 -5.80 -2.37 -4.79
N GLU A 73 -6.54 -1.35 -5.22
CA GLU A 73 -6.18 -0.52 -6.36
C GLU A 73 -5.79 0.87 -5.88
N SER A 74 -4.59 1.34 -6.24
CA SER A 74 -3.98 2.58 -5.74
C SER A 74 -4.86 3.80 -6.00
N LYS A 75 -5.52 3.86 -7.17
CA LYS A 75 -6.40 4.97 -7.54
C LYS A 75 -7.66 5.08 -6.67
N ASN A 76 -8.03 4.02 -5.96
CA ASN A 76 -9.21 4.00 -5.11
C ASN A 76 -8.90 4.51 -3.70
N VAL A 77 -7.65 4.79 -3.34
CA VAL A 77 -7.31 5.44 -2.08
C VAL A 77 -7.74 6.91 -2.11
N VAL A 78 -8.67 7.29 -1.23
CA VAL A 78 -9.23 8.66 -1.19
C VAL A 78 -8.83 9.44 0.06
N LYS A 79 -8.43 8.75 1.13
CA LYS A 79 -7.98 9.38 2.38
C LYS A 79 -6.96 8.50 3.09
N ILE A 80 -5.91 9.13 3.61
CA ILE A 80 -4.91 8.51 4.49
C ILE A 80 -4.88 9.33 5.78
N GLU A 81 -5.10 8.66 6.91
CA GLU A 81 -5.10 9.27 8.24
C GLU A 81 -3.99 8.63 9.07
N LEU A 82 -3.18 9.45 9.73
CA LEU A 82 -2.22 9.00 10.73
C LEU A 82 -2.99 8.62 12.00
N VAL A 83 -2.72 7.45 12.57
CA VAL A 83 -3.40 6.91 13.76
C VAL A 83 -2.42 6.61 14.87
#